data_AF-A0A852ZTB9-F1
#
_entry.id   AF-A0A852ZTB9-F1
#
_cell.length_a   1.000
_cell.length_b   1.000
_cell.length_c   1.000
_cell.angle_alpha   90.00
_cell.angle_beta   90.00
_cell.angle_gamma   90.00
#
_symmetry.space_group_name_H-M   'P 1'
#
loop_
_entity.id
_entity.type
_entity.pdbx_description
1 polymer ?
#
loop_
_entity_poly.entity_id
_entity_poly.type
_entity_poly.pdbx_seq_one_letter_code
_entity_poly.pdbx_strand_id
1 'polypeptide(L)'
;MHSTTQDLPGTGGSGAVARLRAALATIRAGVEEALSTPTTWVEVGELGALIGELEAEKARTDALTLAWVRQAEACDVGKTTGAATTAGWLRTAQRMSKTEASATVGLARDLDRTVTLTAAALARGELSLKHAQVIAFAVKDLPAYVGVEQRVKAEEYLIAWSKRRNPDDVRLLGRTTRSSTTEDGRYGWVTTATPSTSHRSGWTRTRKYDGHDACRRRPGGRPT
;
A
#
# COMPACT_ATOMS: atom_id res chain seq x y z
N MET A 1 -19.20 -32.80 -47.39
CA MET A 1 -19.41 -31.50 -46.72
C MET A 1 -19.18 -31.72 -45.23
N HIS A 2 -17.96 -31.53 -44.76
CA HIS A 2 -17.65 -31.64 -43.33
C HIS A 2 -17.93 -30.29 -42.69
N SER A 3 -19.03 -30.21 -41.95
CA SER A 3 -19.30 -29.08 -41.07
C SER A 3 -18.29 -29.13 -39.92
N THR A 4 -17.34 -28.21 -39.95
CA THR A 4 -16.53 -27.82 -38.81
C THR A 4 -17.46 -27.28 -37.72
N THR A 5 -17.73 -28.09 -36.70
CA THR A 5 -18.27 -27.59 -35.44
C THR A 5 -17.17 -26.78 -34.77
N GLN A 6 -17.26 -25.48 -34.97
CA GLN A 6 -16.46 -24.47 -34.30
C GLN A 6 -16.78 -24.52 -32.80
N ASP A 7 -15.80 -24.96 -32.01
CA ASP A 7 -15.83 -24.93 -30.56
C ASP A 7 -15.92 -23.47 -30.09
N LEU A 8 -17.01 -23.12 -29.41
CA LEU A 8 -17.24 -21.78 -28.86
C LEU A 8 -16.61 -21.68 -27.46
N PRO A 9 -15.86 -20.61 -27.13
CA PRO A 9 -15.14 -20.51 -25.87
C PRO A 9 -16.08 -20.06 -24.73
N GLY A 10 -16.64 -21.03 -24.01
CA GLY A 10 -17.38 -20.83 -22.75
C GLY A 10 -16.51 -20.78 -21.48
N THR A 11 -15.20 -20.53 -21.58
CA THR A 11 -14.21 -20.84 -20.52
C THR A 11 -13.40 -19.66 -19.96
N GLY A 12 -13.80 -18.41 -20.24
CA GLY A 12 -13.04 -17.23 -19.78
C GLY A 12 -12.84 -17.14 -18.26
N GLY A 13 -13.86 -17.48 -17.48
CA GLY A 13 -13.82 -17.41 -16.00
C GLY A 13 -13.01 -18.53 -15.35
N SER A 14 -13.15 -19.77 -15.83
CA SER A 14 -12.40 -20.94 -15.31
C SER A 14 -10.89 -20.78 -15.54
N GLY A 15 -10.50 -20.31 -16.74
CA GLY A 15 -9.10 -20.01 -17.05
C GLY A 15 -8.54 -18.86 -16.21
N ALA A 16 -9.32 -17.81 -15.94
CA ALA A 16 -8.88 -16.69 -15.11
C ALA A 16 -8.61 -17.12 -13.66
N VAL A 17 -9.54 -17.86 -13.03
CA VAL A 17 -9.36 -18.35 -11.67
C VAL A 17 -8.16 -19.31 -11.56
N ALA A 18 -7.98 -20.20 -12.55
CA ALA A 18 -6.81 -21.09 -12.59
C ALA A 18 -5.49 -20.30 -12.66
N ARG A 19 -5.40 -19.27 -13.51
CA ARG A 19 -4.21 -18.40 -13.60
C ARG A 19 -3.93 -17.64 -12.30
N LEU A 20 -4.96 -17.09 -11.66
CA LEU A 20 -4.81 -16.39 -10.37
C LEU A 20 -4.34 -17.35 -9.26
N ARG A 21 -4.88 -18.57 -9.21
CA ARG A 21 -4.43 -19.60 -8.25
C ARG A 21 -2.99 -20.02 -8.48
N ALA A 22 -2.57 -20.16 -9.74
CA ALA A 22 -1.18 -20.45 -10.07
C ALA A 22 -0.24 -19.32 -9.61
N ALA A 23 -0.61 -18.05 -9.85
CA ALA A 23 0.17 -16.91 -9.37
C ALA A 23 0.32 -16.87 -7.84
N LEU A 24 -0.76 -17.12 -7.09
CA LEU A 24 -0.71 -17.24 -5.63
C LEU A 24 0.17 -18.40 -5.15
N ALA A 25 0.20 -19.52 -5.89
CA ALA A 25 1.07 -20.64 -5.59
C ALA A 25 2.56 -20.27 -5.77
N THR A 26 2.91 -19.49 -6.80
CA THR A 26 4.26 -18.96 -7.00
C THR A 26 4.68 -18.03 -5.87
N ILE A 27 3.80 -17.11 -5.44
CA ILE A 27 4.08 -16.21 -4.31
C ILE A 27 4.36 -17.02 -3.04
N ARG A 28 3.52 -18.02 -2.74
CA ARG A 28 3.69 -18.89 -1.57
C ARG A 28 5.03 -19.62 -1.60
N ALA A 29 5.41 -20.20 -2.74
CA ALA A 29 6.68 -20.90 -2.88
C ALA A 29 7.89 -19.98 -2.62
N GLY A 30 7.87 -18.76 -3.17
CA GLY A 30 8.94 -17.78 -2.93
C GLY A 30 9.03 -17.32 -1.46
N VAL A 31 7.88 -17.17 -0.79
CA VAL A 31 7.86 -16.85 0.65
C VAL A 31 8.38 -18.02 1.49
N GLU A 32 8.02 -19.26 1.17
CA GLU A 32 8.53 -20.46 1.85
C GLU A 32 10.06 -20.59 1.71
N GLU A 33 10.58 -20.35 0.51
CA GLU A 33 12.03 -20.29 0.26
C GLU A 33 12.71 -19.21 1.10
N ALA A 34 12.18 -17.98 1.10
CA ALA A 34 12.73 -16.87 1.89
C ALA A 34 12.71 -17.16 3.40
N LEU A 35 11.62 -17.74 3.92
CA LEU A 35 11.49 -18.13 5.34
C LEU A 35 12.47 -19.24 5.73
N SER A 36 12.81 -20.13 4.80
CA SER A 36 13.76 -21.23 5.04
C SER A 36 15.23 -20.82 4.94
N THR A 37 15.51 -19.62 4.42
CA THR A 37 16.87 -19.11 4.19
C THR A 37 17.41 -18.38 5.42
N PRO A 38 18.48 -18.86 6.08
CA PRO A 38 19.04 -18.19 7.24
C PRO A 38 19.65 -16.82 6.89
N THR A 39 19.31 -15.78 7.64
CA THR A 39 19.88 -14.43 7.48
C THR A 39 21.17 -14.21 8.29
N THR A 40 21.76 -15.27 8.84
CA THR A 40 22.88 -15.22 9.80
C THR A 40 24.16 -14.58 9.27
N TRP A 41 24.33 -14.52 7.95
CA TRP A 41 25.52 -13.96 7.29
C TRP A 41 25.20 -12.78 6.37
N VAL A 42 24.01 -12.20 6.49
CA VAL A 42 23.61 -11.04 5.68
C VAL A 42 24.23 -9.78 6.28
N GLU A 43 24.93 -8.99 5.47
CA GLU A 43 25.51 -7.73 5.92
C GLU A 43 24.42 -6.70 6.23
N VAL A 44 24.68 -5.78 7.16
CA VAL A 44 23.65 -4.82 7.64
C VAL A 44 23.06 -3.98 6.51
N GLY A 45 23.89 -3.56 5.54
CA GLY A 45 23.43 -2.81 4.37
C GLY A 45 22.54 -3.63 3.44
N GLU A 46 22.88 -4.90 3.24
CA GLU A 46 22.09 -5.85 2.43
C GLU A 46 20.77 -6.19 3.13
N LEU A 47 20.79 -6.34 4.46
CA LEU A 47 19.58 -6.57 5.24
C LEU A 47 18.59 -5.39 5.10
N GLY A 48 19.10 -4.16 5.10
CA GLY A 48 18.28 -2.97 4.86
C GLY A 48 17.64 -2.96 3.46
N ALA A 49 18.40 -3.35 2.43
CA ALA A 49 17.89 -3.47 1.07
C ALA A 49 16.81 -4.56 0.97
N LEU A 50 17.05 -5.74 1.54
CA LEU A 50 16.10 -6.85 1.58
C LEU A 50 14.79 -6.49 2.30
N ILE A 51 14.86 -5.77 3.42
CA ILE A 51 13.67 -5.26 4.12
C ILE A 51 12.91 -4.29 3.20
N GLY A 52 13.61 -3.40 2.51
CA GLY A 52 13.01 -2.45 1.57
C GLY A 52 12.29 -3.16 0.41
N GLU A 53 12.91 -4.18 -0.17
CA GLU A 53 12.31 -5.01 -1.22
C GLU A 53 11.07 -5.75 -0.71
N LEU A 54 11.14 -6.37 0.47
CA LEU A 54 9.99 -7.06 1.07
C LEU A 54 8.83 -6.11 1.38
N GLU A 55 9.09 -4.90 1.88
CA GLU A 55 8.06 -3.89 2.12
C GLU A 55 7.41 -3.40 0.80
N ALA A 56 8.18 -3.31 -0.29
CA ALA A 56 7.63 -3.02 -1.61
C ALA A 56 6.71 -4.17 -2.09
N GLU A 57 7.10 -5.43 -1.90
CA GLU A 57 6.25 -6.59 -2.23
C GLU A 57 4.97 -6.64 -1.39
N LYS A 58 5.07 -6.31 -0.11
CA LYS A 58 3.92 -6.19 0.79
C LYS A 58 2.95 -5.13 0.28
N ALA A 59 3.46 -3.96 -0.10
CA ALA A 59 2.63 -2.90 -0.68
C ALA A 59 1.90 -3.34 -1.96
N ARG A 60 2.56 -4.09 -2.86
CA ARG A 60 1.91 -4.64 -4.07
C ARG A 60 0.82 -5.65 -3.72
N THR A 61 1.06 -6.50 -2.73
CA THR A 61 0.08 -7.48 -2.24
C THR A 61 -1.12 -6.79 -1.56
N ASP A 62 -0.87 -5.72 -0.81
CA ASP A 62 -1.92 -4.87 -0.22
C ASP A 62 -2.76 -4.19 -1.32
N ALA A 63 -2.12 -3.68 -2.38
CA ALA A 63 -2.83 -3.11 -3.54
C ALA A 63 -3.74 -4.15 -4.21
N LEU A 64 -3.24 -5.37 -4.44
CA LEU A 64 -4.01 -6.47 -5.02
C LEU A 64 -5.21 -6.83 -4.13
N THR A 65 -4.97 -6.91 -2.82
CA THR A 65 -6.03 -7.20 -1.84
C THR A 65 -7.14 -6.14 -1.87
N LEU A 66 -6.77 -4.84 -1.88
CA LEU A 66 -7.73 -3.75 -1.93
C LEU A 66 -8.51 -3.73 -3.25
N ALA A 67 -7.86 -4.04 -4.38
CA ALA A 67 -8.54 -4.19 -5.67
C ALA A 67 -9.57 -5.34 -5.65
N TRP A 68 -9.23 -6.48 -5.06
CA TRP A 68 -10.18 -7.61 -4.92
C TRP A 68 -11.30 -7.30 -3.93
N VAL A 69 -11.04 -6.57 -2.85
CA VAL A 69 -12.10 -6.08 -1.95
C VAL A 69 -13.05 -5.15 -2.70
N ARG A 70 -12.52 -4.25 -3.55
CA ARG A 70 -13.34 -3.38 -4.40
C ARG A 70 -14.20 -4.18 -5.37
N GLN A 71 -13.64 -5.21 -6.00
CA GLN A 71 -14.38 -6.12 -6.87
C GLN A 71 -15.45 -6.91 -6.09
N ALA A 72 -15.14 -7.40 -4.90
CA ALA A 72 -16.10 -8.09 -4.03
C ALA A 72 -17.28 -7.19 -3.64
N GLU A 73 -17.01 -5.90 -3.42
CA GLU A 73 -18.06 -4.90 -3.22
C GLU A 73 -18.89 -4.67 -4.48
N ALA A 74 -18.26 -4.54 -5.65
CA ALA A 74 -18.99 -4.38 -6.92
C ALA A 74 -19.87 -5.59 -7.26
N CYS A 75 -19.46 -6.79 -6.85
CA CYS A 75 -20.22 -8.04 -7.01
C CYS A 75 -21.20 -8.33 -5.87
N ASP A 76 -21.38 -7.42 -4.91
CA ASP A 76 -22.29 -7.63 -3.77
C ASP A 76 -22.03 -8.95 -3.01
N VAL A 77 -20.76 -9.35 -2.88
CA VAL A 77 -20.36 -10.65 -2.29
C VAL A 77 -20.98 -10.87 -0.91
N GLY A 78 -21.15 -9.81 -0.12
CA GLY A 78 -21.88 -9.89 1.15
C GLY A 78 -23.26 -10.52 0.98
N LYS A 79 -24.09 -9.98 0.09
CA LYS A 79 -25.47 -10.48 -0.13
C LYS A 79 -25.48 -11.93 -0.60
N THR A 80 -24.54 -12.30 -1.47
CA THR A 80 -24.42 -13.68 -1.99
C THR A 80 -23.97 -14.69 -0.94
N THR A 81 -23.35 -14.24 0.15
CA THR A 81 -22.78 -15.09 1.21
C THR A 81 -23.54 -14.97 2.54
N GLY A 82 -24.67 -14.26 2.56
CA GLY A 82 -25.52 -14.07 3.74
C GLY A 82 -25.07 -12.95 4.69
N ALA A 83 -24.08 -12.13 4.31
CA ALA A 83 -23.71 -10.93 5.04
C ALA A 83 -24.44 -9.70 4.49
N ALA A 84 -24.85 -8.77 5.36
CA ALA A 84 -25.56 -7.56 4.91
C ALA A 84 -24.68 -6.61 4.05
N THR A 85 -23.36 -6.65 4.24
CA THR A 85 -22.41 -5.77 3.55
C THR A 85 -21.09 -6.50 3.29
N THR A 86 -20.27 -6.00 2.36
CA THR A 86 -18.91 -6.49 2.11
C THR A 86 -18.02 -6.39 3.35
N ALA A 87 -18.15 -5.32 4.14
CA ALA A 87 -17.46 -5.20 5.42
C ALA A 87 -17.93 -6.28 6.41
N GLY A 88 -19.24 -6.58 6.44
CA GLY A 88 -19.79 -7.69 7.21
C GLY A 88 -19.20 -9.05 6.79
N TRP A 89 -19.05 -9.27 5.49
CA TRP A 89 -18.41 -10.47 4.94
C TRP A 89 -16.92 -10.57 5.31
N LEU A 90 -16.15 -9.49 5.22
CA LEU A 90 -14.74 -9.49 5.61
C LEU A 90 -14.54 -9.85 7.10
N ARG A 91 -15.46 -9.44 7.98
CA ARG A 91 -15.38 -9.78 9.40
C ARG A 91 -15.45 -11.27 9.66
N THR A 92 -16.29 -12.00 8.92
CA THR A 92 -16.47 -13.44 9.11
C THR A 92 -15.45 -14.23 8.28
N ALA A 93 -15.33 -13.92 6.99
CA ALA A 93 -14.48 -14.65 6.06
C ALA A 93 -12.98 -14.43 6.30
N GLN A 94 -12.59 -13.21 6.71
CA GLN A 94 -11.18 -12.83 6.93
C GLN A 94 -10.85 -12.56 8.40
N ARG A 95 -11.79 -12.83 9.32
CA ARG A 95 -11.64 -12.62 10.78
C ARG A 95 -11.25 -11.18 11.17
N MET A 96 -11.61 -10.20 10.34
CA MET A 96 -11.30 -8.80 10.60
C MET A 96 -12.17 -8.21 11.72
N SER A 97 -11.61 -7.25 12.46
CA SER A 97 -12.43 -6.45 13.38
C SER A 97 -13.45 -5.59 12.60
N LYS A 98 -14.47 -5.07 13.28
CA LYS A 98 -15.46 -4.17 12.64
C LYS A 98 -14.78 -2.92 12.05
N THR A 99 -13.86 -2.33 12.79
CA THR A 99 -13.14 -1.11 12.39
C THR A 99 -12.23 -1.38 11.20
N GLU A 100 -11.48 -2.48 11.26
CA GLU A 100 -10.59 -2.90 10.18
C GLU A 100 -11.36 -3.19 8.89
N ALA A 101 -12.42 -4.00 8.94
CA ALA A 101 -13.21 -4.33 7.76
C ALA A 101 -13.82 -3.08 7.10
N SER A 102 -14.33 -2.15 7.91
CA SER A 102 -14.88 -0.88 7.41
C SER A 102 -13.80 0.02 6.81
N ALA A 103 -12.62 0.09 7.44
CA ALA A 103 -11.49 0.86 6.93
C ALA A 103 -10.94 0.27 5.63
N THR A 104 -10.84 -1.05 5.51
CA THR A 104 -10.40 -1.74 4.30
C THR A 104 -11.34 -1.48 3.13
N VAL A 105 -12.65 -1.62 3.32
CA VAL A 105 -13.65 -1.30 2.27
C VAL A 105 -13.63 0.18 1.93
N GLY A 106 -13.50 1.06 2.92
CA GLY A 106 -13.38 2.51 2.72
C GLY A 106 -12.16 2.86 1.87
N LEU A 107 -11.00 2.33 2.23
CA LEU A 107 -9.75 2.56 1.51
C LEU A 107 -9.80 1.99 0.08
N ALA A 108 -10.32 0.78 -0.09
CA ALA A 108 -10.50 0.18 -1.42
C ALA A 108 -11.35 1.07 -2.34
N ARG A 109 -12.40 1.69 -1.79
CA ARG A 109 -13.25 2.64 -2.53
C ARG A 109 -12.55 3.97 -2.82
N ASP A 110 -11.81 4.50 -1.84
CA ASP A 110 -11.10 5.75 -1.99
C ASP A 110 -9.96 5.62 -3.03
N LEU A 111 -9.24 4.49 -3.08
CA LEU A 111 -8.23 4.19 -4.11
C LEU A 111 -8.82 4.00 -5.52
N ASP A 112 -10.03 3.45 -5.62
CA ASP A 112 -10.73 3.23 -6.89
C ASP A 112 -11.25 4.55 -7.50
N ARG A 113 -11.68 5.52 -6.66
CA ARG A 113 -12.46 6.67 -7.12
C ARG A 113 -11.86 8.04 -6.81
N THR A 114 -11.11 8.16 -5.73
CA THR A 114 -10.71 9.46 -5.16
C THR A 114 -9.22 9.72 -5.31
N VAL A 115 -8.39 8.70 -5.06
CA VAL A 115 -6.93 8.78 -5.03
C VAL A 115 -6.30 7.70 -5.91
N THR A 116 -6.53 7.81 -7.22
CA THR A 116 -6.12 6.81 -8.22
C THR A 116 -4.61 6.82 -8.46
N LEU A 117 -3.93 7.96 -8.28
CA LEU A 117 -2.46 8.02 -8.40
C LEU A 117 -1.78 7.28 -7.26
N THR A 118 -2.37 7.34 -6.07
CA THR A 118 -1.96 6.63 -4.87
C THR A 118 -2.15 5.13 -5.06
N ALA A 119 -3.26 4.72 -5.68
CA ALA A 119 -3.51 3.33 -6.03
C ALA A 119 -2.43 2.79 -6.97
N ALA A 120 -2.08 3.55 -8.01
CA ALA A 120 -1.02 3.17 -8.94
C ALA A 120 0.36 3.11 -8.27
N ALA A 121 0.69 4.06 -7.38
CA ALA A 121 1.96 4.07 -6.65
C ALA A 121 2.07 2.91 -5.65
N LEU A 122 0.99 2.57 -4.94
CA LEU A 122 0.92 1.40 -4.07
C LEU A 122 1.11 0.10 -4.87
N ALA A 123 0.46 -0.02 -6.03
CA ALA A 123 0.58 -1.19 -6.92
C ALA A 123 1.99 -1.37 -7.51
N ARG A 124 2.78 -0.30 -7.61
CA ARG A 124 4.20 -0.35 -7.98
C ARG A 124 5.14 -0.64 -6.80
N GLY A 125 4.64 -0.66 -5.57
CA GLY A 125 5.45 -0.81 -4.36
C GLY A 125 6.21 0.48 -3.98
N GLU A 126 5.83 1.64 -4.53
CA GLU A 126 6.50 2.93 -4.26
C GLU A 126 6.04 3.58 -2.94
N LEU A 127 4.94 3.08 -2.37
CA LEU A 127 4.33 3.58 -1.14
C LEU A 127 3.97 2.42 -0.23
N SER A 128 4.08 2.61 1.08
CA SER A 128 3.50 1.66 2.04
C SER A 128 1.97 1.78 2.09
N LEU A 129 1.28 0.73 2.55
CA LEU A 129 -0.16 0.79 2.84
C LEU A 129 -0.52 1.96 3.77
N LYS A 130 0.36 2.27 4.73
CA LYS A 130 0.13 3.35 5.68
C LYS A 130 0.20 4.73 5.01
N HIS A 131 1.10 4.92 4.05
CA HIS A 131 1.11 6.13 3.21
C HIS A 131 -0.20 6.25 2.42
N ALA A 132 -0.65 5.17 1.78
CA ALA A 132 -1.90 5.18 1.03
C ALA A 132 -3.11 5.58 1.90
N GLN A 133 -3.22 5.05 3.12
CA GLN A 133 -4.25 5.43 4.09
C GLN A 133 -4.21 6.93 4.43
N VAL A 134 -3.03 7.46 4.69
CA VAL A 134 -2.84 8.86 5.08
C VAL A 134 -3.16 9.80 3.92
N ILE A 135 -2.73 9.46 2.70
CA ILE A 135 -3.00 10.26 1.51
C ILE A 135 -4.49 10.26 1.18
N ALA A 136 -5.13 9.08 1.17
CA ALA A 136 -6.57 8.95 0.96
C ALA A 136 -7.36 9.80 1.96
N PHE A 137 -7.00 9.73 3.24
CA PHE A 137 -7.60 10.56 4.28
C PHE A 137 -7.38 12.05 4.01
N ALA A 138 -6.15 12.48 3.74
CA ALA A 138 -5.81 13.88 3.54
C ALA A 138 -6.53 14.50 2.32
N VAL A 139 -6.60 13.78 1.20
CA VAL A 139 -7.28 14.25 -0.02
C VAL A 139 -8.79 14.31 0.17
N LYS A 140 -9.37 13.37 0.90
CA LYS A 140 -10.80 13.34 1.23
C LYS A 140 -11.22 14.44 2.21
N ASP A 141 -10.34 14.76 3.15
CA ASP A 141 -10.53 15.81 4.17
C ASP A 141 -10.37 17.24 3.60
N LEU A 142 -10.02 17.40 2.32
CA LEU A 142 -9.99 18.71 1.68
C LEU A 142 -11.42 19.30 1.58
N PRO A 143 -11.60 20.60 1.85
CA PRO A 143 -12.92 21.26 1.84
C PRO A 143 -13.67 21.09 0.52
N ALA A 144 -15.01 21.09 0.56
CA ALA A 144 -15.85 20.82 -0.60
C ALA A 144 -15.64 21.80 -1.79
N TYR A 145 -15.25 23.04 -1.52
CA TYR A 145 -14.93 24.04 -2.54
C TYR A 145 -13.60 23.76 -3.28
N VAL A 146 -12.79 22.80 -2.81
CA VAL A 146 -11.59 22.35 -3.53
C VAL A 146 -12.00 21.46 -4.70
N GLY A 147 -11.79 21.98 -5.91
CA GLY A 147 -12.09 21.31 -7.16
C GLY A 147 -11.28 20.03 -7.39
N VAL A 148 -11.72 19.23 -8.38
CA VAL A 148 -11.14 17.92 -8.71
C VAL A 148 -9.66 18.04 -9.09
N GLU A 149 -9.30 19.00 -9.93
CA GLU A 149 -7.90 19.20 -10.36
C GLU A 149 -6.98 19.51 -9.16
N GLN A 150 -7.45 20.30 -8.20
CA GLN A 150 -6.68 20.64 -7.01
C GLN A 150 -6.51 19.44 -6.08
N ARG A 151 -7.51 18.55 -6.00
CA ARG A 151 -7.39 17.29 -5.26
C ARG A 151 -6.35 16.38 -5.90
N VAL A 152 -6.30 16.29 -7.23
CA VAL A 152 -5.25 15.56 -7.96
C VAL A 152 -3.87 16.15 -7.66
N LYS A 153 -3.71 17.47 -7.72
CA LYS A 153 -2.44 18.13 -7.35
C LYS A 153 -2.04 17.88 -5.90
N ALA A 154 -3.00 17.85 -4.98
CA ALA A 154 -2.74 17.55 -3.57
C ALA A 154 -2.28 16.10 -3.40
N GLU A 155 -2.90 15.17 -4.12
CA GLU A 155 -2.48 13.78 -4.18
C GLU A 155 -1.04 13.64 -4.70
N GLU A 156 -0.72 14.22 -5.87
CA GLU A 156 0.63 14.23 -6.46
C GLU A 156 1.67 14.76 -5.49
N TYR A 157 1.36 15.89 -4.83
CA TYR A 157 2.22 16.52 -3.83
C TYR A 157 2.51 15.57 -2.67
N LEU A 158 1.48 14.92 -2.09
CA LEU A 158 1.66 14.01 -0.97
C LEU A 158 2.42 12.74 -1.37
N ILE A 159 2.19 12.22 -2.58
CA ILE A 159 2.95 11.08 -3.13
C ILE A 159 4.43 11.45 -3.28
N ALA A 160 4.73 12.63 -3.83
CA ALA A 160 6.11 13.09 -4.01
C ALA A 160 6.87 13.18 -2.68
N TRP A 161 6.23 13.68 -1.63
CA TRP A 161 6.82 13.74 -0.29
C TRP A 161 6.97 12.37 0.40
N SER A 162 6.09 11.43 0.09
CA SER A 162 6.13 10.08 0.67
C SER A 162 7.40 9.32 0.31
N LYS A 163 8.06 9.66 -0.81
CA LYS A 163 9.36 9.09 -1.21
C LYS A 163 10.50 9.39 -0.21
N ARG A 164 10.34 10.39 0.66
CA ARG A 164 11.40 10.86 1.58
C ARG A 164 10.96 10.94 3.03
N ARG A 165 9.66 10.76 3.31
CA ARG A 165 9.05 11.01 4.62
C ARG A 165 8.20 9.84 5.07
N ASN A 166 8.15 9.61 6.38
CA ASN A 166 7.28 8.58 6.95
C ASN A 166 5.79 9.02 6.87
N PRO A 167 4.83 8.09 7.06
CA PRO A 167 3.41 8.42 6.98
C PRO A 167 2.93 9.49 7.97
N ASP A 168 3.53 9.60 9.16
CA ASP A 168 3.13 10.62 10.15
C ASP A 168 3.51 12.04 9.69
N ASP A 169 4.67 12.18 9.06
CA ASP A 169 5.12 13.43 8.46
C ASP A 169 4.22 13.83 7.27
N VAL A 170 3.84 12.85 6.43
CA VAL A 170 2.90 13.08 5.32
C VAL A 170 1.51 13.46 5.84
N ARG A 171 1.08 12.89 6.98
CA ARG A 171 -0.17 13.29 7.65
C ARG A 171 -0.13 14.72 8.13
N LEU A 172 1.01 15.18 8.65
CA LEU A 172 1.20 16.58 9.01
C LEU A 172 1.14 17.48 7.77
N LEU A 173 1.81 17.09 6.68
CA LEU A 173 1.74 17.83 5.41
C LEU A 173 0.30 17.96 4.91
N GLY A 174 -0.49 16.88 4.92
CA GLY A 174 -1.90 16.92 4.52
C GLY A 174 -2.75 17.89 5.36
N ARG A 175 -2.49 17.98 6.68
CA ARG A 175 -3.16 18.98 7.53
C ARG A 175 -2.79 20.40 7.16
N THR A 176 -1.52 20.66 6.84
CA THR A 176 -1.05 21.98 6.39
C THR A 176 -1.63 22.33 5.03
N THR A 177 -1.68 21.39 4.09
CA THR A 177 -2.35 21.52 2.79
C THR A 177 -3.80 21.96 2.97
N ARG A 178 -4.55 21.28 3.86
CA ARG A 178 -5.93 21.64 4.20
C ARG A 178 -6.05 23.06 4.77
N SER A 179 -5.22 23.42 5.75
CA SER A 179 -5.30 24.72 6.42
C SER A 179 -4.88 25.91 5.54
N SER A 180 -4.05 25.69 4.53
CA SER A 180 -3.58 26.73 3.59
C SER A 180 -4.45 26.86 2.33
N THR A 181 -5.62 26.21 2.34
CA THR A 181 -6.61 26.31 1.28
C THR A 181 -7.52 27.50 1.60
N THR A 182 -7.41 28.58 0.82
CA THR A 182 -8.29 29.77 0.92
C THR A 182 -9.46 29.65 -0.07
N GLU A 183 -10.64 30.21 0.27
CA GLU A 183 -11.84 30.20 -0.58
C GLU A 183 -11.61 30.81 -1.98
N ASP A 184 -10.68 31.77 -2.10
CA ASP A 184 -10.33 32.45 -3.36
C ASP A 184 -9.50 31.62 -4.36
N GLY A 185 -9.19 30.35 -4.06
CA GLY A 185 -8.42 29.49 -4.98
C GLY A 185 -6.91 29.78 -5.05
N ARG A 186 -6.35 30.58 -4.13
CA ARG A 186 -4.90 30.75 -3.95
C ARG A 186 -4.35 29.67 -3.02
N TYR A 187 -3.50 28.78 -3.53
CA TYR A 187 -2.95 27.64 -2.78
C TYR A 187 -1.42 27.76 -2.65
N GLY A 188 -0.91 28.03 -1.44
CA GLY A 188 0.52 28.30 -1.21
C GLY A 188 1.47 27.10 -1.40
N TRP A 189 0.95 25.87 -1.35
CA TRP A 189 1.75 24.63 -1.47
C TRP A 189 1.93 24.15 -2.93
N VAL A 190 1.09 24.60 -3.87
CA VAL A 190 1.17 24.23 -5.29
C VAL A 190 2.29 25.00 -6.01
N THR A 191 2.54 26.25 -5.60
CA THR A 191 3.46 27.17 -6.31
C THR A 191 4.92 27.06 -5.87
N THR A 192 5.22 26.40 -4.75
CA THR A 192 6.54 26.49 -4.08
C THR A 192 7.30 25.18 -3.98
N ALA A 193 6.73 24.04 -4.37
CA ALA A 193 7.25 22.75 -3.95
C ALA A 193 7.38 21.73 -5.09
N THR A 194 8.22 22.03 -6.07
CA THR A 194 9.07 20.97 -6.61
C THR A 194 10.02 20.55 -5.49
N PRO A 195 10.17 19.26 -5.14
CA PRO A 195 11.16 18.85 -4.17
C PRO A 195 12.55 19.10 -4.75
N SER A 196 13.09 20.30 -4.49
CA SER A 196 14.47 20.62 -4.84
C SER A 196 15.40 19.74 -4.00
N THR A 197 16.46 19.26 -4.63
CA THR A 197 17.42 18.27 -4.08
C THR A 197 18.19 18.77 -2.85
N SER A 198 18.07 20.04 -2.48
CA SER A 198 18.75 20.62 -1.32
C SER A 198 17.75 21.11 -0.28
N HIS A 199 17.62 20.38 0.83
CA HIS A 199 17.55 20.90 2.21
C HIS A 199 17.40 19.71 3.16
N ARG A 200 18.54 19.07 3.44
CA ARG A 200 18.70 18.20 4.60
C ARG A 200 19.02 19.11 5.79
N SER A 201 18.01 19.79 6.35
CA SER A 201 18.20 20.58 7.57
C SER A 201 17.17 20.20 8.63
N GLY A 202 17.67 19.49 9.64
CA GLY A 202 17.26 19.68 11.03
C GLY A 202 15.88 19.16 11.46
N TRP A 203 15.68 17.85 11.44
CA TRP A 203 14.68 17.22 12.32
C TRP A 203 15.35 16.10 13.11
N THR A 204 16.15 16.48 14.12
CA THR A 204 16.64 15.55 15.13
C THR A 204 15.51 15.23 16.11
N ARG A 205 14.80 14.14 15.86
CA ARG A 205 14.01 13.49 16.91
C ARG A 205 14.96 12.59 17.69
N THR A 206 15.40 13.06 18.85
CA THR A 206 16.22 12.30 19.80
C THR A 206 15.47 11.03 20.19
N ARG A 207 15.79 9.90 19.55
CA ARG A 207 15.44 8.58 20.10
C ARG A 207 16.60 8.14 20.96
N LYS A 208 16.38 8.14 22.26
CA LYS A 208 17.17 7.38 23.22
C LYS A 208 16.91 5.89 22.92
N TYR A 209 17.79 5.27 22.14
CA TYR A 209 17.88 3.81 22.07
C TYR A 209 19.03 3.40 22.98
N ASP A 210 18.70 3.09 24.24
CA ASP A 210 19.54 2.26 25.09
C ASP A 210 19.20 0.81 24.72
N GLY A 211 19.89 0.29 23.70
CA GLY A 211 19.73 -1.07 23.18
C GLY A 211 21.04 -1.82 23.31
N HIS A 212 21.06 -2.76 24.26
CA HIS A 212 22.20 -3.53 24.74
C HIS A 212 23.02 -4.26 23.66
N ASP A 213 24.33 -4.32 23.93
CA ASP A 213 25.33 -5.22 23.37
C ASP A 213 24.80 -6.66 23.17
N ALA A 214 24.69 -7.09 21.92
CA ALA A 214 24.62 -8.51 21.57
C ALA A 214 25.23 -8.76 20.19
N CYS A 215 26.52 -8.48 20.05
CA CYS A 215 27.34 -9.04 18.98
C CYS A 215 28.80 -9.14 19.43
N ARG A 216 29.18 -10.28 20.02
CA ARG A 216 30.59 -10.75 20.05
C ARG A 216 30.71 -12.19 20.57
N ARG A 217 30.97 -13.14 19.66
CA ARG A 217 32.25 -13.89 19.51
C ARG A 217 32.04 -15.22 18.76
N ARG A 218 32.83 -15.40 17.70
CA ARG A 218 33.15 -16.70 17.06
C ARG A 218 33.77 -17.66 18.10
N PRO A 219 33.45 -18.97 18.09
CA PRO A 219 34.33 -19.95 18.71
C PRO A 219 35.47 -20.27 17.72
N GLY A 220 36.65 -19.71 17.98
CA GLY A 220 37.90 -20.14 17.37
C GLY A 220 38.37 -21.45 18.00
N GLY A 221 38.80 -22.40 17.15
CA GLY A 221 39.17 -23.76 17.53
C GLY A 221 40.32 -23.88 18.53
N ARG A 222 40.34 -25.02 19.21
CA ARG A 222 41.44 -25.48 20.06
C ARG A 222 42.66 -25.85 19.21
N PRO A 223 43.89 -25.53 19.63
CA PRO A 223 45.03 -26.37 19.32
C PRO A 223 45.18 -27.49 20.36
N THR A 224 45.82 -28.56 19.88
CA THR A 224 46.17 -29.84 20.50
C THR A 224 46.76 -29.76 21.89
#